data_AF-A0A1T4K322-F1
#
_entry.id   AF-A0A1T4K322-F1
#
_cell.length_a   1.000
_cell.length_b   1.000
_cell.length_c   1.000
_cell.angle_alpha   90.00
_cell.angle_beta   90.00
_cell.angle_gamma   90.00
#
_symmetry.space_group_name_H-M   'P 1'
#
loop_
_entity.id
_entity.type
_entity.pdbx_description
1 polymer ?
#
loop_
_entity_poly.entity_id
_entity_poly.type
_entity_poly.pdbx_seq_one_letter_code
_entity_poly.pdbx_strand_id
1 'polypeptide(L)'
;MKLNKKQFVIITFLIFWGIIGVSITTGVWESQMQGIEVHEGEFSKDDIKGWMKLKAINKLFGVPLEYTCNELGLPGNINKEAKLKDLKKKYSFEMAELRKIILKYHNQ
;
A
#
# COMPACT_ATOMS: atom_id res chain seq x y z
N MET A 1 -22.97 -15.19 44.89
CA MET A 1 -23.08 -16.31 43.93
C MET A 1 -21.69 -16.92 43.76
N LYS A 2 -21.44 -18.15 44.23
CA LYS A 2 -20.11 -18.80 44.13
C LYS A 2 -19.99 -19.42 42.74
N LEU A 3 -19.18 -18.83 41.87
CA LEU A 3 -18.90 -19.38 40.55
C LEU A 3 -18.00 -20.60 40.67
N ASN A 4 -18.42 -21.73 40.11
CA ASN A 4 -17.61 -22.94 40.09
C ASN A 4 -16.45 -22.79 39.11
N LYS A 5 -15.31 -23.45 39.39
CA LYS A 5 -14.12 -23.40 38.50
C LYS A 5 -14.46 -23.71 37.04
N LYS A 6 -15.38 -24.65 36.78
CA LYS A 6 -15.85 -25.00 35.42
C LYS A 6 -16.61 -23.86 34.75
N GLN A 7 -17.48 -23.16 35.49
CA GLN A 7 -18.23 -22.01 34.97
C GLN A 7 -17.30 -20.84 34.67
N PHE A 8 -16.27 -20.64 35.49
CA PHE A 8 -15.27 -19.61 35.25
C PHE A 8 -14.50 -19.83 33.93
N VAL A 9 -14.11 -21.09 33.65
CA VAL A 9 -13.44 -21.44 32.39
C VAL A 9 -14.37 -21.23 31.19
N ILE A 10 -15.63 -21.66 31.28
CA ILE A 10 -16.62 -21.49 30.21
C ILE A 10 -16.89 -20.00 29.93
N ILE A 11 -17.08 -19.20 30.98
CA ILE A 11 -17.33 -17.76 30.85
C ILE A 11 -16.12 -17.06 30.23
N THR A 12 -14.91 -17.40 30.67
CA THR A 12 -13.68 -16.83 30.10
C THR A 12 -13.54 -17.17 28.61
N PHE A 13 -13.85 -18.41 28.23
CA PHE A 13 -13.79 -18.84 26.84
C PHE A 13 -14.83 -18.13 25.97
N LEU A 14 -16.06 -17.96 26.48
CA LEU A 14 -17.13 -17.24 25.79
C LEU A 14 -16.84 -15.73 25.66
N ILE A 15 -16.24 -15.11 26.66
CA ILE A 15 -15.82 -13.70 26.58
C ILE A 15 -14.72 -13.54 25.54
N PHE A 16 -13.71 -14.42 25.56
CA PHE A 16 -12.59 -14.37 24.61
C PHE A 16 -13.07 -14.54 23.16
N TRP A 17 -13.89 -15.55 22.89
CA TRP A 17 -14.46 -15.78 21.55
C TRP A 17 -15.50 -14.72 21.16
N GLY A 18 -16.26 -14.20 22.10
CA GLY A 18 -17.23 -13.13 21.87
C GLY A 18 -16.57 -11.85 21.37
N ILE A 19 -15.46 -11.43 21.99
CA ILE A 19 -14.72 -10.22 21.59
C ILE A 19 -14.08 -10.39 20.20
N ILE A 20 -13.51 -11.55 19.91
CA ILE A 20 -12.93 -11.86 18.59
C ILE A 20 -14.02 -11.87 17.51
N GLY A 21 -15.17 -12.49 17.81
CA GLY A 21 -16.33 -12.54 16.92
C GLY A 21 -16.90 -11.16 16.60
N VAL A 22 -16.98 -10.25 17.57
CA VAL A 22 -17.43 -8.87 17.30
C VAL A 22 -16.42 -8.11 16.44
N SER A 23 -15.12 -8.27 16.69
CA SER A 23 -14.05 -7.59 15.95
C SER A 23 -14.02 -7.89 14.45
N ILE A 24 -14.37 -9.11 14.04
CA ILE A 24 -14.45 -9.45 12.60
C ILE A 24 -15.69 -8.86 11.91
N THR A 25 -16.77 -8.60 12.64
CA THR A 25 -18.03 -8.08 12.08
C THR A 25 -18.09 -6.57 12.01
N THR A 26 -17.39 -5.86 12.90
CA THR A 26 -17.43 -4.40 12.96
C THR A 26 -16.69 -3.73 11.81
N GLY A 27 -16.01 -4.48 10.94
CA GLY A 27 -15.36 -3.93 9.74
C GLY A 27 -14.26 -2.91 10.06
N VAL A 28 -13.90 -2.73 11.33
CA VAL A 28 -12.83 -1.83 11.79
C VAL A 28 -11.47 -2.33 11.33
N TRP A 29 -11.37 -3.58 10.88
CA TRP A 29 -10.22 -4.06 10.15
C TRP A 29 -10.31 -3.66 8.68
N GLU A 30 -10.19 -2.36 8.41
CA GLU A 30 -9.58 -1.93 7.16
C GLU A 30 -8.17 -2.49 7.20
N SER A 31 -7.89 -3.50 6.37
CA SER A 31 -6.51 -3.84 6.09
C SER A 31 -5.86 -2.55 5.61
N GLN A 32 -5.04 -1.95 6.47
CA GLN A 32 -3.98 -1.03 6.07
C GLN A 32 -3.17 -1.81 5.04
N MET A 33 -3.59 -1.78 3.77
CA MET A 33 -2.61 -1.45 2.75
C MET A 33 -2.01 -0.17 3.30
N GLN A 34 -0.83 -0.28 3.93
CA GLN A 34 -0.04 0.84 4.37
C GLN A 34 0.04 1.80 3.19
N GLY A 35 -0.93 2.71 3.11
CA GLY A 35 -0.71 4.03 2.61
C GLY A 35 0.32 4.52 3.60
N ILE A 36 1.58 4.41 3.19
CA ILE A 36 2.69 5.18 3.73
C ILE A 36 2.07 6.52 4.14
N GLU A 37 2.04 6.81 5.43
CA GLU A 37 1.72 8.15 5.90
C GLU A 37 2.72 9.05 5.16
N VAL A 38 2.19 9.76 4.17
CA VAL A 38 2.98 10.61 3.29
C VAL A 38 3.31 11.81 4.15
N HIS A 39 4.35 11.69 4.97
CA HIS A 39 5.02 12.85 5.48
C HIS A 39 5.54 13.59 4.25
N GLU A 40 4.96 14.76 3.99
CA GLU A 40 5.19 15.61 2.82
C GLU A 40 6.65 16.11 2.71
N GLY A 41 7.53 15.68 3.64
CA GLY A 41 8.96 15.96 3.65
C GLY A 41 9.77 14.77 3.15
N GLU A 42 10.32 14.90 1.94
CA GLU A 42 11.47 14.16 1.41
C GLU A 42 11.31 12.64 1.22
N PHE A 43 10.44 12.21 0.29
CA PHE A 43 10.66 10.92 -0.36
C PHE A 43 11.92 10.99 -1.24
N SER A 44 12.97 10.28 -0.86
CA SER A 44 14.17 10.18 -1.69
C SER A 44 13.92 9.21 -2.85
N LYS A 45 14.61 9.42 -3.97
CA LYS A 45 14.44 8.60 -5.19
C LYS A 45 14.82 7.13 -4.94
N ASP A 46 15.60 6.87 -3.89
CA ASP A 46 16.01 5.54 -3.45
C ASP A 46 14.89 4.76 -2.73
N ASP A 47 13.83 5.46 -2.34
CA ASP A 47 12.66 4.87 -1.67
C ASP A 47 11.70 4.21 -2.66
N ILE A 48 11.88 4.42 -3.97
CA ILE A 48 11.12 3.70 -5.00
C ILE A 48 11.54 2.24 -5.01
N LYS A 49 10.65 1.38 -4.50
CA LYS A 49 10.80 -0.08 -4.50
C LYS A 49 9.87 -0.74 -5.51
N GLY A 50 10.33 -1.83 -6.12
CA GLY A 50 9.57 -2.56 -7.14
C GLY A 50 8.27 -3.21 -6.64
N TRP A 51 8.09 -3.39 -5.34
CA TRP A 51 6.85 -3.91 -4.77
C TRP A 51 5.74 -2.84 -4.64
N MET A 52 6.07 -1.57 -4.83
CA MET A 52 5.12 -0.47 -4.81
C MET A 52 4.20 -0.51 -6.03
N LYS A 53 2.97 -0.04 -5.86
CA LYS A 53 2.00 0.11 -6.94
C LYS A 53 2.31 1.38 -7.74
N LEU A 54 1.99 1.38 -9.03
CA LEU A 54 2.15 2.57 -9.86
C LEU A 54 1.39 3.79 -9.30
N LYS A 55 0.15 3.61 -8.83
CA LYS A 55 -0.64 4.67 -8.17
C LYS A 55 0.03 5.26 -6.93
N ALA A 56 0.89 4.49 -6.24
CA ALA A 56 1.62 4.98 -5.09
C ALA A 56 2.66 6.03 -5.48
N ILE A 57 3.23 5.96 -6.70
CA ILE A 57 4.19 6.96 -7.17
C ILE A 57 3.57 8.35 -7.24
N ASN A 58 2.35 8.45 -7.81
CA ASN A 58 1.62 9.71 -7.83
C ASN A 58 1.30 10.21 -6.42
N LYS A 59 0.86 9.32 -5.53
CA LYS A 59 0.49 9.71 -4.16
C LYS A 59 1.71 10.13 -3.31
N LEU A 60 2.88 9.52 -3.52
CA LEU A 60 4.07 9.72 -2.67
C LEU A 60 4.99 10.81 -3.19
N PHE A 61 5.16 10.89 -4.51
CA PHE A 61 6.08 11.83 -5.15
C PHE A 61 5.33 12.99 -5.81
N GLY A 62 3.99 13.01 -5.80
CA GLY A 62 3.20 14.08 -6.43
C GLY A 62 3.32 14.15 -7.95
N VAL A 63 3.90 13.13 -8.59
CA VAL A 63 4.11 13.10 -10.04
C VAL A 63 2.88 12.50 -10.74
N PRO A 64 2.27 13.22 -11.70
CA PRO A 64 1.15 12.69 -12.46
C PRO A 64 1.47 11.34 -13.11
N LEU A 65 0.53 10.41 -12.98
CA LEU A 65 0.66 9.08 -13.61
C LEU A 65 0.86 9.22 -15.11
N GLU A 66 0.11 10.11 -15.77
CA GLU A 66 0.19 10.35 -17.21
C GLU A 66 1.58 10.80 -17.64
N TYR A 67 2.20 11.73 -16.92
CA TYR A 67 3.58 12.16 -17.18
C TYR A 67 4.55 10.99 -17.05
N THR A 68 4.45 10.22 -15.96
CA THR A 68 5.32 9.06 -15.73
C THR A 68 5.13 7.97 -16.79
N CYS A 69 3.89 7.73 -17.23
CA CYS A 69 3.57 6.75 -18.26
C CYS A 69 4.10 7.18 -19.62
N ASN A 70 3.91 8.44 -19.99
CA ASN A 70 4.37 8.98 -21.26
C ASN A 70 5.90 8.93 -21.36
N GLU A 71 6.61 9.35 -20.31
CA GLU A 71 8.08 9.32 -20.29
C GLU A 71 8.64 7.89 -20.24
N LEU A 72 7.93 6.93 -19.63
CA LEU A 72 8.30 5.50 -19.65
C LEU A 72 7.83 4.76 -20.92
N GLY A 73 7.13 5.43 -21.84
CA GLY A 73 6.55 4.77 -23.02
C GLY A 73 5.47 3.73 -22.71
N LEU A 74 4.81 3.85 -21.55
CA LEU A 74 3.74 2.95 -21.13
C LEU A 74 2.40 3.36 -21.77
N PRO A 75 1.57 2.40 -22.23
CA PRO A 75 0.26 2.72 -22.76
C PRO A 75 -0.66 3.28 -21.66
N GLY A 76 -1.47 4.30 -21.96
CA GLY A 76 -2.35 4.96 -20.98
C GLY A 76 -3.40 4.05 -20.31
N ASN A 77 -3.65 2.86 -20.86
CA ASN A 77 -4.54 1.83 -20.31
C ASN A 77 -3.77 0.76 -19.49
N ILE A 78 -2.83 1.19 -18.66
CA ILE A 78 -2.15 0.30 -17.71
C ILE A 78 -2.90 0.22 -16.39
N ASN A 79 -2.83 -0.96 -15.78
CA ASN A 79 -3.38 -1.18 -14.45
C ASN A 79 -2.58 -0.37 -13.41
N LYS A 80 -3.22 0.70 -12.89
CA LYS A 80 -2.64 1.61 -11.88
C LYS A 80 -2.36 0.91 -10.54
N GLU A 81 -2.99 -0.24 -10.31
CA GLU A 81 -2.79 -1.06 -9.11
C GLU A 81 -1.70 -2.12 -9.27
N ALA A 82 -1.16 -2.29 -10.48
CA ALA A 82 -0.06 -3.21 -10.72
C ALA A 82 1.20 -2.74 -10.00
N LYS A 83 2.02 -3.72 -9.58
CA LYS A 83 3.32 -3.46 -8.97
C LYS A 83 4.31 -3.00 -10.04
N LEU A 84 5.20 -2.08 -9.66
CA LEU A 84 6.26 -1.57 -10.53
C LEU A 84 7.18 -2.68 -11.06
N LYS A 85 7.44 -3.73 -10.27
CA LYS A 85 8.23 -4.90 -10.71
C LYS A 85 7.53 -5.67 -11.83
N ASP A 86 6.21 -5.79 -11.78
CA ASP A 86 5.43 -6.50 -12.79
C ASP A 86 5.34 -5.66 -14.06
N LEU A 87 5.15 -4.35 -13.93
CA LEU A 87 5.23 -3.41 -15.04
C LEU A 87 6.62 -3.41 -15.69
N LYS A 88 7.69 -3.43 -14.88
CA LYS A 88 9.07 -3.58 -15.36
C LYS A 88 9.25 -4.84 -16.18
N LYS A 89 8.72 -5.97 -15.72
CA LYS A 89 8.79 -7.24 -16.48
C LYS A 89 7.99 -7.18 -17.78
N LYS A 90 6.83 -6.51 -17.76
CA LYS A 90 5.91 -6.47 -18.90
C LYS A 90 6.36 -5.50 -19.99
N TYR A 91 6.94 -4.37 -19.61
CA TYR A 91 7.32 -3.28 -20.52
C TYR A 91 8.84 -3.05 -20.59
N SER A 92 9.63 -3.87 -19.90
CA SER A 92 11.10 -3.89 -19.94
C SER A 92 11.78 -2.55 -19.64
N PHE A 93 11.19 -1.70 -18.80
CA PHE A 93 11.81 -0.43 -18.38
C PHE A 93 12.70 -0.58 -17.13
N GLU A 94 13.60 0.38 -16.93
CA GLU A 94 14.52 0.40 -15.79
C GLU A 94 13.97 1.23 -14.61
N MET A 95 14.17 0.75 -13.37
CA MET A 95 13.79 1.54 -12.18
C MET A 95 14.63 2.83 -12.07
N ALA A 96 15.85 2.82 -12.62
CA ALA A 96 16.69 3.99 -12.71
C ALA A 96 16.09 5.08 -13.60
N GLU A 97 15.39 4.71 -14.68
CA GLU A 97 14.70 5.65 -15.57
C GLU A 97 13.50 6.28 -14.87
N LEU A 98 12.68 5.47 -14.18
CA LEU A 98 11.57 5.97 -13.37
C LEU A 98 12.04 7.02 -12.34
N ARG A 99 13.16 6.76 -11.65
CA ARG A 99 13.77 7.72 -10.71
C ARG A 99 14.19 9.02 -11.40
N LYS A 100 14.79 8.94 -12.59
CA LYS A 100 15.20 10.11 -13.39
C LYS A 100 14.01 10.95 -13.82
N ILE A 101 12.91 10.31 -14.22
CA ILE A 101 11.67 10.99 -14.65
C ILE A 101 11.06 11.80 -13.51
N ILE A 102 10.96 11.20 -12.32
CA ILE A 102 10.46 11.87 -11.12
C ILE A 102 11.37 13.05 -10.75
N LEU A 103 12.68 12.84 -10.82
CA LEU A 103 13.69 13.88 -10.65
C LEU A 103 13.50 15.07 -11.58
N LYS A 104 13.32 14.78 -12.86
CA LYS A 104 13.13 15.77 -13.91
C LYS A 104 11.88 16.60 -13.64
N TYR A 105 10.81 15.98 -13.17
CA TYR A 105 9.54 16.66 -12.85
C TYR A 105 9.66 17.64 -11.68
N HIS A 106 10.38 17.29 -10.61
CA HIS A 106 10.56 18.19 -9.46
C HIS A 106 11.55 19.34 -9.71
N ASN A 107 12.43 19.19 -10.69
CA ASN A 107 13.42 20.22 -11.07
C ASN A 107 12.94 21.12 -12.22
N GLN A 108 11.70 20.96 -12.66
CA GLN A 108 11.09 21.70 -13.78
C GLN A 108 10.26 22.87 -13.26
#